data_AF-A0AAT9QM68-F1
#
_entry.id   AF-A0AAT9QM68-F1
#
_cell.length_a   1.000
_cell.length_b   1.000
_cell.length_c   1.000
_cell.angle_alpha   90.00
_cell.angle_beta   90.00
_cell.angle_gamma   90.00
#
_symmetry.space_group_name_H-M   'P 1'
#
loop_
_entity.id
_entity.type
_entity.pdbx_description
1 polymer ?
#
loop_
_entity_poly.entity_id
_entity_poly.type
_entity_poly.pdbx_seq_one_letter_code
_entity_poly.pdbx_strand_id
1 'polypeptide(L)'
;MRTLGVDLAAATKKTAVAVIEWDSGSSGQDSSGKDRARLTHLALDVGDQEIVDLFGTSEMTGVDCPVGWPDALIPFLTGHLACDAEPVLDHDGIAGRRLLAYRDRDRFVTRATKLIPLSVSADRLAHPAMRCAVIQAKIAALHGPQPRDGSGRLAEVYPAASLKIWGLNGRGYKGRGIPETERLGLLLAALEEQAPWLDLGGHRDRLTGSDDLFDAVIAALTARAAARRRTLLPDEAHAHAARSEGWIHLPSCGLDELPG
;
A
#
# COMPACT_ATOMS: atom_id res chain seq x y z
N MET A 1 -16.92 -8.32 5.83
CA MET A 1 -15.44 -8.26 5.83
C MET A 1 -15.02 -6.82 5.98
N ARG A 2 -13.91 -6.52 6.65
CA ARG A 2 -13.28 -5.20 6.71
C ARG A 2 -11.91 -5.20 6.04
N THR A 3 -11.62 -4.13 5.31
CA THR A 3 -10.26 -3.85 4.86
C THR A 3 -9.76 -2.55 5.46
N LEU A 4 -8.53 -2.57 5.95
CA LEU A 4 -7.82 -1.39 6.44
C LEU A 4 -6.83 -0.93 5.37
N GLY A 5 -6.86 0.35 5.03
CA GLY A 5 -5.82 1.00 4.26
C GLY A 5 -5.04 1.95 5.17
N VAL A 6 -3.72 1.95 5.02
CA VAL A 6 -2.81 2.80 5.77
C VAL A 6 -1.91 3.52 4.78
N ASP A 7 -2.03 4.83 4.69
CA ASP A 7 -0.99 5.68 4.09
C ASP A 7 -0.02 6.11 5.20
N LEU A 8 1.21 5.59 5.15
CA LEU A 8 2.12 5.63 6.29
C LEU A 8 3.23 6.66 6.10
N ALA A 9 3.20 7.71 6.92
CA ALA A 9 4.28 8.69 7.01
C ALA A 9 5.34 8.31 8.07
N ALA A 10 6.47 9.02 8.05
CA ALA A 10 7.56 8.87 9.01
C ALA A 10 7.16 9.19 10.47
N ALA A 11 6.06 9.90 10.66
CA ALA A 11 5.53 10.31 11.96
C ALA A 11 4.00 10.21 11.93
N THR A 12 3.37 10.31 13.10
CA THR A 12 1.91 10.43 13.25
C THR A 12 1.33 11.43 12.26
N LYS A 13 1.92 12.63 12.19
CA LYS A 13 1.52 13.66 11.24
C LYS A 13 1.57 13.14 9.80
N LYS A 14 0.50 13.34 9.03
CA LYS A 14 0.31 12.83 7.65
C LYS A 14 0.15 11.32 7.54
N THR A 15 -0.02 10.60 8.64
CA THR A 15 -0.43 9.19 8.56
C THR A 15 -1.93 9.11 8.53
N ALA A 16 -2.46 8.47 7.50
CA ALA A 16 -3.89 8.32 7.31
C ALA A 16 -4.29 6.85 7.33
N VAL A 17 -5.51 6.60 7.82
CA VAL A 17 -6.12 5.28 7.79
C VAL A 17 -7.55 5.36 7.27
N ALA A 18 -7.97 4.33 6.55
CA ALA A 18 -9.32 4.16 6.07
C ALA A 18 -9.78 2.71 6.32
N VAL A 19 -10.97 2.52 6.87
CA VAL A 19 -11.59 1.19 6.98
C VAL A 19 -12.82 1.13 6.09
N ILE A 20 -12.83 0.14 5.20
CA ILE A 20 -13.98 -0.15 4.34
C ILE A 20 -14.62 -1.45 4.84
N GLU A 21 -15.89 -1.39 5.20
CA GLU A 21 -16.73 -2.57 5.41
C GLU A 21 -17.32 -3.02 4.08
N TRP A 22 -17.26 -4.32 3.83
CA TRP A 22 -17.75 -4.98 2.63
C TRP A 22 -18.89 -5.91 3.00
N ASP A 23 -20.01 -5.77 2.30
CA ASP A 23 -21.16 -6.65 2.48
C ASP A 23 -20.82 -8.06 2.01
N SER A 24 -21.04 -9.04 2.89
CA SER A 24 -21.04 -10.45 2.53
C SER A 24 -22.31 -10.72 1.75
N GLY A 25 -22.23 -10.77 0.42
CA GLY A 25 -23.35 -10.92 -0.52
C GLY A 25 -24.18 -12.21 -0.39
N SER A 26 -24.74 -12.47 0.79
CA SER A 26 -25.62 -13.59 1.07
C SER A 26 -27.06 -13.11 1.04
N SER A 27 -27.79 -13.63 0.04
CA SER A 27 -29.25 -13.70 -0.09
C SER A 27 -30.04 -12.38 -0.22
N GLY A 28 -30.53 -12.14 -1.44
CA GLY A 28 -31.70 -11.30 -1.69
C GLY A 28 -31.63 -10.67 -3.07
N GLN A 29 -32.50 -11.11 -3.98
CA GLN A 29 -32.87 -10.34 -5.17
C GLN A 29 -33.60 -9.07 -4.75
N ASP A 30 -32.91 -8.13 -4.09
CA ASP A 30 -33.39 -6.78 -3.92
C ASP A 30 -32.59 -5.88 -4.85
N SER A 31 -33.24 -5.57 -5.97
CA SER A 31 -32.81 -4.69 -7.06
C SER A 31 -32.75 -3.20 -6.65
N SER A 32 -32.44 -2.90 -5.39
CA SER A 32 -32.16 -1.53 -4.90
C SER A 32 -30.72 -1.37 -4.39
N GLY A 33 -29.80 -2.23 -4.86
CA GLY A 33 -28.40 -2.30 -4.48
C GLY A 33 -27.62 -1.01 -4.72
N LYS A 34 -27.57 -0.14 -3.72
CA LYS A 34 -26.84 1.12 -3.81
C LYS A 34 -25.42 1.04 -3.25
N ASP A 35 -25.19 0.36 -2.14
CA ASP A 35 -23.84 0.27 -1.56
C ASP A 35 -23.50 -1.18 -1.24
N ARG A 36 -22.39 -1.69 -1.80
CA ARG A 36 -21.84 -3.02 -1.46
C ARG A 36 -20.61 -2.92 -0.56
N ALA A 37 -20.16 -1.69 -0.32
CA ALA A 37 -19.11 -1.36 0.60
C ALA A 37 -19.32 0.05 1.18
N ARG A 38 -18.84 0.27 2.40
CA ARG A 38 -18.98 1.55 3.13
C ARG A 38 -17.66 1.90 3.80
N LEU A 39 -17.20 3.13 3.60
CA LEU A 39 -16.11 3.73 4.37
C LEU A 39 -16.65 4.04 5.78
N THR A 40 -16.26 3.25 6.78
CA THR A 40 -16.79 3.35 8.16
C THR A 40 -15.85 4.04 9.12
N HIS A 41 -14.57 4.18 8.75
CA HIS A 41 -13.59 4.90 9.53
C HIS A 41 -12.60 5.61 8.62
N LEU A 42 -12.32 6.87 8.91
CA LEU A 42 -11.34 7.70 8.19
C LEU A 42 -10.67 8.66 9.16
N ALA A 43 -9.37 8.53 9.37
CA ALA A 43 -8.60 9.37 10.28
C ALA A 43 -7.27 9.81 9.66
N LEU A 44 -6.84 11.01 10.04
CA LEU A 44 -5.55 11.61 9.69
C LEU A 44 -4.79 11.88 10.99
N ASP A 45 -3.47 11.95 10.88
CA ASP A 45 -2.57 12.12 12.01
C ASP A 45 -2.64 10.95 13.00
N VAL A 46 -2.61 9.73 12.46
CA VAL A 46 -2.84 8.47 13.19
C VAL A 46 -1.56 7.91 13.80
N GLY A 47 -1.66 7.51 15.08
CA GLY A 47 -0.57 6.89 15.83
C GLY A 47 -0.45 5.39 15.60
N ASP A 48 0.70 4.82 15.96
CA ASP A 48 1.00 3.40 15.74
C ASP A 48 -0.01 2.46 16.42
N GLN A 49 -0.43 2.78 17.65
CA GLN A 49 -1.32 1.89 18.41
C GLN A 49 -2.70 1.80 17.76
N GLU A 50 -3.22 2.91 17.24
CA GLU A 50 -4.50 2.93 16.52
C GLU A 50 -4.44 2.08 15.25
N ILE A 51 -3.31 2.11 14.51
CA ILE A 51 -3.10 1.21 13.36
C ILE A 51 -3.14 -0.26 13.79
N VAL A 52 -2.51 -0.59 14.92
CA VAL A 52 -2.49 -1.97 15.45
C VAL A 52 -3.90 -2.41 15.89
N ASP A 53 -4.66 -1.54 16.55
CA ASP A 53 -6.02 -1.84 16.99
C ASP A 53 -6.98 -2.03 15.79
N LEU A 54 -6.86 -1.18 14.77
CA LEU A 54 -7.61 -1.30 13.52
C LEU A 54 -7.22 -2.56 12.74
N PHE A 55 -5.93 -2.93 12.72
CA PHE A 55 -5.47 -4.20 12.16
C PHE A 55 -6.16 -5.38 12.86
N GLY A 56 -6.27 -5.36 14.19
CA GLY A 56 -6.91 -6.41 14.99
C GLY A 56 -8.36 -6.69 14.56
N THR A 57 -9.08 -5.67 14.10
CA THR A 57 -10.49 -5.76 13.67
C THR A 57 -10.69 -5.87 12.16
N SER A 58 -9.61 -5.94 11.37
CA SER A 58 -9.65 -5.97 9.90
C SER A 58 -9.09 -7.26 9.32
N GLU A 59 -9.82 -7.89 8.40
CA GLU A 59 -9.44 -9.16 7.79
C GLU A 59 -8.30 -9.02 6.78
N MET A 60 -8.09 -7.83 6.21
CA MET A 60 -6.94 -7.54 5.36
C MET A 60 -6.53 -6.06 5.45
N THR A 61 -5.23 -5.82 5.57
CA THR A 61 -4.62 -4.50 5.67
C THR A 61 -3.68 -4.23 4.51
N GLY A 62 -3.90 -3.13 3.80
CA GLY A 62 -2.97 -2.59 2.81
C GLY A 62 -2.19 -1.43 3.41
N VAL A 63 -0.86 -1.52 3.46
CA VAL A 63 0.02 -0.46 3.93
C VAL A 63 0.83 0.13 2.78
N ASP A 64 0.74 1.44 2.55
CA ASP A 64 1.61 2.17 1.61
C ASP A 64 2.96 2.45 2.28
N CYS A 65 3.73 1.38 2.45
CA CYS A 65 5.08 1.45 2.98
C CYS A 65 5.83 0.15 2.70
N PRO A 66 7.15 0.20 2.43
CA PRO A 66 7.97 -1.00 2.36
C PRO A 66 7.87 -1.83 3.64
N VAL A 67 7.58 -3.12 3.47
CA VAL A 67 7.53 -4.06 4.61
C VAL A 67 8.86 -4.78 4.87
N GLY A 68 9.87 -4.51 4.05
CA GLY A 68 11.21 -5.08 4.18
C GLY A 68 12.28 -4.28 3.42
N TRP A 69 13.51 -4.77 3.50
CA TRP A 69 14.70 -4.18 2.87
C TRP A 69 15.29 -5.13 1.83
N PRO A 70 16.15 -4.64 0.93
CA PRO A 70 16.89 -5.51 0.01
C PRO A 70 17.71 -6.55 0.77
N ASP A 71 17.70 -7.79 0.30
CA ASP A 71 18.43 -8.90 0.96
C ASP A 71 19.94 -8.64 1.01
N ALA A 72 20.47 -7.94 0.00
CA ALA A 72 21.87 -7.53 -0.07
C ALA A 72 22.26 -6.47 0.98
N LEU A 73 21.30 -5.70 1.51
CA LEU A 73 21.61 -4.59 2.41
C LEU A 73 22.12 -5.07 3.77
N ILE A 74 21.53 -6.13 4.30
CA ILE A 74 21.89 -6.67 5.63
C ILE A 74 23.35 -7.15 5.66
N PRO A 75 23.80 -8.10 4.80
CA PRO A 75 25.17 -8.57 4.81
C PRO A 75 26.18 -7.44 4.56
N PHE A 76 25.85 -6.47 3.69
CA PHE A 76 26.68 -5.28 3.47
C PHE A 76 26.89 -4.46 4.75
N LEU A 77 25.80 -4.13 5.46
CA LEU A 77 25.87 -3.35 6.69
C LEU A 77 26.60 -4.10 7.82
N THR A 78 26.32 -5.40 7.98
CA THR A 78 26.98 -6.21 9.01
C THR A 78 28.45 -6.45 8.69
N GLY A 79 28.80 -6.66 7.41
CA GLY A 79 30.19 -6.78 6.98
C GLY A 79 30.97 -5.50 7.22
N HIS A 80 30.39 -4.35 6.86
CA HIS A 80 30.99 -3.05 7.17
C HIS A 80 31.22 -2.84 8.67
N LEU A 81 30.23 -3.18 9.51
CA LEU A 81 30.34 -3.09 10.97
C LEU A 81 31.44 -4.00 11.54
N ALA A 82 31.58 -5.20 10.98
CA ALA A 82 32.55 -6.21 11.42
C ALA A 82 33.96 -6.03 10.80
N CYS A 83 34.15 -5.01 9.95
CA CYS A 83 35.35 -4.87 9.11
C CYS A 83 35.63 -6.11 8.22
N ASP A 84 34.59 -6.84 7.84
CA ASP A 84 34.66 -7.90 6.83
C ASP A 84 34.53 -7.28 5.44
N ALA A 85 35.59 -7.42 4.65
CA ALA A 85 35.71 -6.75 3.36
C ALA A 85 34.85 -7.40 2.27
N GLU A 86 34.64 -8.72 2.33
CA GLU A 86 34.06 -9.47 1.21
C GLU A 86 32.60 -9.03 0.91
N PRO A 87 31.66 -8.99 1.88
CA PRO A 87 30.28 -8.54 1.62
C PRO A 87 30.16 -7.08 1.17
N VAL A 88 31.17 -6.25 1.47
CA VAL A 88 31.20 -4.83 1.08
C VAL A 88 31.69 -4.68 -0.36
N LEU A 89 32.77 -5.38 -0.71
CA LEU A 89 33.39 -5.31 -2.04
C LEU A 89 32.54 -5.96 -3.13
N ASP A 90 31.69 -6.93 -2.79
CA ASP A 90 30.69 -7.53 -3.70
C ASP A 90 29.70 -6.52 -4.29
N HIS A 91 29.58 -5.34 -3.68
CA HIS A 91 28.69 -4.27 -4.10
C HIS A 91 29.43 -3.01 -4.58
N ASP A 92 30.68 -3.15 -5.04
CA ASP A 92 31.42 -2.03 -5.63
C ASP A 92 30.72 -1.47 -6.89
N GLY A 93 30.86 -0.17 -7.10
CA GLY A 93 30.32 0.56 -8.24
C GLY A 93 28.81 0.86 -8.18
N ILE A 94 28.31 1.42 -9.28
CA ILE A 94 26.91 1.91 -9.39
C ILE A 94 25.92 0.74 -9.36
N ALA A 95 26.27 -0.40 -9.98
CA ALA A 95 25.40 -1.57 -10.03
C ALA A 95 25.17 -2.16 -8.63
N GLY A 96 26.24 -2.32 -7.84
CA GLY A 96 26.13 -2.76 -6.45
C GLY A 96 25.30 -1.82 -5.58
N ARG A 97 25.54 -0.50 -5.67
CA ARG A 97 24.70 0.50 -4.97
C ARG A 97 23.21 0.41 -5.32
N ARG A 98 22.85 0.06 -6.56
CA ARG A 98 21.44 -0.15 -6.95
C ARG A 98 20.82 -1.38 -6.29
N LEU A 99 21.59 -2.45 -6.08
CA LEU A 99 21.13 -3.65 -5.37
C LEU A 99 20.91 -3.36 -3.88
N LEU A 100 21.76 -2.54 -3.27
CA LEU A 100 21.59 -2.09 -1.88
C LEU A 100 20.41 -1.13 -1.70
N ALA A 101 20.12 -0.31 -2.72
CA ALA A 101 19.09 0.71 -2.67
C ALA A 101 17.68 0.17 -3.00
N TYR A 102 17.55 -0.68 -4.02
CA TYR A 102 16.24 -1.09 -4.55
C TYR A 102 15.99 -2.58 -4.36
N ARG A 103 14.80 -2.92 -3.86
CA ARG A 103 14.32 -4.29 -3.79
C ARG A 103 14.06 -4.84 -5.18
N ASP A 104 13.98 -6.15 -5.29
CA ASP A 104 13.65 -6.77 -6.56
C ASP A 104 12.25 -6.37 -7.06
N ARG A 105 11.35 -6.13 -6.11
CA ARG A 105 9.98 -5.74 -6.40
C ARG A 105 9.84 -4.30 -6.89
N ASP A 106 10.71 -3.39 -6.45
CA ASP A 106 10.72 -2.02 -6.96
C ASP A 106 11.04 -2.02 -8.47
N ARG A 107 11.94 -2.92 -8.89
CA ARG A 107 12.25 -3.16 -10.31
C ARG A 107 11.08 -3.81 -11.05
N PHE A 108 10.39 -4.77 -10.43
CA PHE A 108 9.17 -5.37 -11.00
C PHE A 108 8.07 -4.32 -11.25
N VAL A 109 7.75 -3.49 -10.24
CA VAL A 109 6.76 -2.41 -10.35
C VAL A 109 7.13 -1.46 -11.47
N THR A 110 8.41 -1.11 -11.60
CA THR A 110 8.89 -0.28 -12.71
C THR A 110 8.64 -0.92 -14.07
N ARG A 111 8.89 -2.23 -14.21
CA ARG A 111 8.61 -2.95 -15.47
C ARG A 111 7.10 -2.95 -15.80
N ALA A 112 6.27 -3.27 -14.81
CA ALA A 112 4.83 -3.43 -14.96
C ALA A 112 4.08 -2.11 -15.16
N THR A 113 4.45 -1.06 -14.43
CA THR A 113 3.69 0.19 -14.38
C THR A 113 4.43 1.38 -14.99
N LYS A 114 5.75 1.30 -15.22
CA LYS A 114 6.63 2.43 -15.58
C LYS A 114 6.73 3.54 -14.50
N LEU A 115 6.17 3.33 -13.31
CA LEU A 115 6.45 4.18 -12.14
C LEU A 115 7.76 3.72 -11.52
N ILE A 116 8.56 4.66 -11.00
CA ILE A 116 9.81 4.34 -10.31
C ILE A 116 9.55 4.53 -8.81
N PRO A 117 9.46 3.44 -8.02
CA PRO A 117 9.34 3.55 -6.57
C PRO A 117 10.58 4.21 -5.96
N LEU A 118 10.39 4.89 -4.82
CA LEU A 118 11.51 5.40 -4.03
C LEU A 118 12.27 4.23 -3.37
N SER A 119 13.58 4.40 -3.21
CA SER A 119 14.41 3.43 -2.49
C SER A 119 14.08 3.42 -0.99
N VAL A 120 13.79 2.24 -0.44
CA VAL A 120 13.63 2.05 1.01
C VAL A 120 14.94 2.30 1.78
N SER A 121 16.09 2.05 1.15
CA SER A 121 17.39 2.15 1.81
C SER A 121 18.05 3.53 1.67
N ALA A 122 17.70 4.31 0.64
CA ALA A 122 18.47 5.49 0.24
C ALA A 122 17.64 6.76 -0.05
N ASP A 123 16.31 6.67 -0.13
CA ASP A 123 15.44 7.83 -0.37
C ASP A 123 14.59 8.18 0.87
N ARG A 124 13.65 9.11 0.70
CA ARG A 124 12.73 9.60 1.75
C ARG A 124 11.79 8.54 2.34
N LEU A 125 11.84 7.30 1.83
CA LEU A 125 11.03 6.18 2.28
C LEU A 125 11.64 5.42 3.47
N ALA A 126 12.92 5.67 3.79
CA ALA A 126 13.63 4.98 4.87
C ALA A 126 12.99 5.18 6.25
N HIS A 127 12.67 6.42 6.64
CA HIS A 127 12.05 6.71 7.93
C HIS A 127 10.64 6.09 8.08
N PRO A 128 9.72 6.24 7.09
CA PRO A 128 8.46 5.50 7.10
C PRO A 128 8.65 3.99 7.24
N ALA A 129 9.60 3.38 6.52
CA ALA A 129 9.84 1.94 6.57
C ALA A 129 10.36 1.47 7.94
N MET A 130 11.25 2.25 8.58
CA MET A 130 11.68 1.98 9.97
C MET A 130 10.50 2.01 10.93
N ARG A 131 9.59 2.99 10.79
CA ARG A 131 8.35 3.04 11.58
C ARG A 131 7.42 1.87 11.26
N CYS A 132 7.27 1.50 9.98
CA CYS A 132 6.50 0.35 9.54
C CYS A 132 7.00 -0.94 10.21
N ALA A 133 8.31 -1.15 10.29
CA ALA A 133 8.89 -2.31 10.97
C ALA A 133 8.54 -2.35 12.46
N VAL A 134 8.50 -1.21 13.15
CA VAL A 134 8.03 -1.14 14.55
C VAL A 134 6.54 -1.50 14.66
N ILE A 135 5.70 -1.00 13.74
CA ILE A 135 4.27 -1.35 13.71
C ILE A 135 4.08 -2.85 13.43
N GLN A 136 4.82 -3.43 12.48
CA GLN A 136 4.82 -4.86 12.19
C GLN A 136 5.21 -5.69 13.42
N ALA A 137 6.20 -5.24 14.20
CA ALA A 137 6.57 -5.91 15.46
C ALA A 137 5.46 -5.82 16.53
N LYS A 138 4.79 -4.66 16.66
CA LYS A 138 3.63 -4.49 17.55
C LYS A 138 2.46 -5.40 17.15
N ILE A 139 2.15 -5.47 15.85
CA ILE A 139 1.16 -6.39 15.29
C ILE A 139 1.57 -7.84 15.62
N ALA A 140 2.83 -8.20 15.40
CA ALA A 140 3.32 -9.55 15.66
C ALA A 140 3.17 -9.98 17.13
N ALA A 141 3.40 -9.05 18.07
CA ALA A 141 3.25 -9.30 19.49
C ALA A 141 1.80 -9.60 19.93
N LEU A 142 0.81 -9.01 19.25
CA LEU A 142 -0.62 -9.13 19.63
C LEU A 142 -1.41 -10.12 18.76
N HIS A 143 -1.04 -10.27 17.49
CA HIS A 143 -1.80 -10.99 16.47
C HIS A 143 -0.97 -12.02 15.70
N GLY A 144 0.29 -12.20 16.07
CA GLY A 144 1.24 -13.09 15.40
C GLY A 144 1.91 -12.45 14.18
N PRO A 145 3.11 -12.94 13.81
CA PRO A 145 3.89 -12.37 12.72
C PRO A 145 3.13 -12.45 11.40
N GLN A 146 3.22 -11.38 10.60
CA GLN A 146 2.61 -11.33 9.27
C GLN A 146 3.66 -11.57 8.19
N PRO A 147 3.43 -12.50 7.24
CA PRO A 147 4.31 -12.69 6.09
C PRO A 147 4.40 -11.43 5.23
N ARG A 148 5.62 -11.04 4.83
CA ARG A 148 5.87 -9.85 4.00
C ARG A 148 5.41 -9.99 2.55
N ASP A 149 5.15 -11.22 2.10
CA ASP A 149 4.65 -11.52 0.77
C ASP A 149 3.13 -11.29 0.61
N GLY A 150 2.47 -10.83 1.69
CA GLY A 150 1.04 -10.54 1.73
C GLY A 150 0.14 -11.77 1.72
N SER A 151 0.69 -12.95 2.01
CA SER A 151 -0.10 -14.18 2.20
C SER A 151 -0.91 -14.21 3.51
N GLY A 152 -0.57 -13.32 4.47
CA GLY A 152 -1.31 -13.12 5.72
C GLY A 152 -2.39 -12.04 5.62
N ARG A 153 -2.54 -11.24 6.69
CA ARG A 153 -3.51 -10.13 6.78
C ARG A 153 -2.88 -8.75 6.50
N LEU A 154 -1.60 -8.69 6.17
CA LEU A 154 -0.88 -7.44 5.89
C LEU A 154 -0.21 -7.55 4.53
N ALA A 155 -0.55 -6.63 3.62
CA ALA A 155 0.06 -6.50 2.31
C ALA A 155 0.66 -5.10 2.14
N GLU A 156 1.87 -5.02 1.61
CA GLU A 156 2.39 -3.78 1.06
C GLU A 156 1.60 -3.44 -0.22
N VAL A 157 1.11 -2.20 -0.32
CA VAL A 157 0.37 -1.69 -1.47
C VAL A 157 1.02 -0.43 -1.99
N TYR A 158 0.66 -0.02 -3.20
CA TYR A 158 1.14 1.23 -3.79
C TYR A 158 -0.02 1.99 -4.44
N PRO A 159 -0.66 2.93 -3.72
CA PRO A 159 -1.84 3.68 -4.18
C PRO A 159 -1.66 4.34 -5.54
N ALA A 160 -0.53 5.03 -5.77
CA ALA A 160 -0.26 5.65 -7.07
C ALA A 160 -0.21 4.65 -8.23
N ALA A 161 0.29 3.44 -8.01
CA ALA A 161 0.29 2.37 -9.01
C ALA A 161 -1.12 1.75 -9.18
N SER A 162 -1.89 1.63 -8.10
CA SER A 162 -3.26 1.12 -8.11
C SER A 162 -4.19 2.04 -8.91
N LEU A 163 -4.14 3.35 -8.62
CA LEU A 163 -4.81 4.40 -9.41
C LEU A 163 -4.42 4.31 -10.89
N LYS A 164 -3.14 4.05 -11.15
CA LYS A 164 -2.66 3.93 -12.52
C LYS A 164 -3.27 2.76 -13.27
N ILE A 165 -3.39 1.61 -12.61
CA ILE A 165 -3.94 0.38 -13.16
C ILE A 165 -5.45 0.53 -13.40
N TRP A 166 -6.18 1.13 -12.46
CA TRP A 166 -7.61 1.41 -12.61
C TRP A 166 -7.93 2.56 -13.58
N GLY A 167 -6.94 3.11 -14.25
CA GLY A 167 -7.15 4.21 -15.20
C GLY A 167 -7.54 5.53 -14.54
N LEU A 168 -7.50 5.63 -13.20
CA LEU A 168 -7.68 6.84 -12.41
C LEU A 168 -6.42 7.72 -12.44
N ASN A 169 -5.93 7.98 -13.64
CA ASN A 169 -4.83 8.89 -13.88
C ASN A 169 -5.41 10.19 -14.41
N GLY A 170 -5.20 11.30 -13.70
CA GLY A 170 -5.49 12.66 -14.17
C GLY A 170 -4.63 13.10 -15.37
N ARG A 171 -4.41 12.24 -16.38
CA ARG A 171 -3.64 12.54 -17.60
C ARG A 171 -4.22 13.70 -18.40
N GLY A 172 -5.49 14.06 -18.18
CA GLY A 172 -6.10 15.28 -18.73
C GLY A 172 -5.84 16.57 -17.93
N TYR A 173 -5.30 16.50 -16.71
CA TYR A 173 -5.29 17.63 -15.76
C TYR A 173 -3.89 17.96 -15.20
N LYS A 174 -2.81 17.46 -15.82
CA LYS A 174 -1.44 17.94 -15.52
C LYS A 174 -1.15 19.26 -16.24
N GLY A 175 -2.02 20.25 -16.08
CA GLY A 175 -1.63 21.64 -16.28
C GLY A 175 -0.78 22.07 -15.10
N ARG A 176 0.42 22.62 -15.33
CA ARG A 176 1.15 23.34 -14.27
C ARG A 176 0.21 24.38 -13.67
N GLY A 177 -0.14 24.26 -12.38
CA GLY A 177 -0.91 25.28 -11.66
C GLY A 177 -2.30 24.90 -11.14
N ILE A 178 -2.78 23.67 -11.33
CA ILE A 178 -4.04 23.23 -10.71
C ILE A 178 -3.83 23.00 -9.20
N PRO A 179 -4.64 23.61 -8.31
CA PRO A 179 -4.61 23.35 -6.88
C PRO A 179 -4.79 21.86 -6.58
N GLU A 180 -4.08 21.35 -5.58
CA GLU A 180 -4.14 19.94 -5.17
C GLU A 180 -5.57 19.46 -4.87
N THR A 181 -6.35 20.29 -4.18
CA THR A 181 -7.75 20.03 -3.87
C THR A 181 -8.61 19.80 -5.11
N GLU A 182 -8.37 20.56 -6.19
CA GLU A 182 -9.10 20.40 -7.45
C GLU A 182 -8.71 19.09 -8.16
N ARG A 183 -7.41 18.75 -8.14
CA ARG A 183 -6.93 17.45 -8.64
C ARG A 183 -7.56 16.28 -7.89
N LEU A 184 -7.59 16.34 -6.56
CA LEU A 184 -8.21 15.29 -5.73
C LEU A 184 -9.72 15.23 -5.93
N GLY A 185 -10.39 16.38 -6.09
CA GLY A 185 -11.81 16.43 -6.44
C GLY A 185 -12.15 15.69 -7.73
N LEU A 186 -11.32 15.85 -8.78
CA LEU A 186 -11.46 15.15 -10.04
C LEU A 186 -11.20 13.64 -9.91
N LEU A 187 -10.16 13.25 -9.17
CA LEU A 187 -9.86 11.84 -8.90
C LEU A 187 -10.97 11.16 -8.11
N LEU A 188 -11.52 11.86 -7.10
CA LEU A 188 -12.61 11.36 -6.28
C LEU A 188 -13.90 11.21 -7.09
N ALA A 189 -14.23 12.18 -7.96
CA ALA A 189 -15.37 12.07 -8.86
C ALA A 189 -15.23 10.87 -9.81
N ALA A 190 -14.05 10.65 -10.38
CA ALA A 190 -13.78 9.49 -11.23
C ALA A 190 -13.84 8.16 -10.44
N LEU A 191 -13.40 8.16 -9.17
CA LEU A 191 -13.54 7.01 -8.29
C LEU A 191 -15.01 6.68 -8.03
N GLU A 192 -15.85 7.66 -7.71
CA GLU A 192 -17.29 7.47 -7.49
C GLU A 192 -18.02 6.98 -8.75
N GLU A 193 -17.59 7.43 -9.94
CA GLU A 193 -18.13 6.95 -11.21
C GLU A 193 -17.79 5.47 -11.47
N GLN A 194 -16.55 5.06 -11.17
CA GLN A 194 -16.09 3.68 -11.37
C GLN A 194 -16.48 2.72 -10.24
N ALA A 195 -16.70 3.25 -9.04
CA ALA A 195 -17.10 2.51 -7.85
C ALA A 195 -18.41 3.06 -7.26
N PRO A 196 -19.53 3.04 -8.01
CA PRO A 196 -20.82 3.55 -7.52
C PRO A 196 -21.38 2.71 -6.36
N TRP A 197 -20.77 1.57 -6.09
CA TRP A 197 -21.07 0.66 -4.99
C TRP A 197 -20.39 1.03 -3.66
N LEU A 198 -19.49 2.03 -3.66
CA LEU A 198 -18.76 2.48 -2.47
C LEU A 198 -19.43 3.72 -1.87
N ASP A 199 -20.01 3.58 -0.68
CA ASP A 199 -20.43 4.72 0.11
C ASP A 199 -19.24 5.32 0.88
N LEU A 200 -18.89 6.57 0.59
CA LEU A 200 -17.81 7.30 1.26
C LEU A 200 -18.19 7.83 2.65
N GLY A 201 -19.40 7.58 3.15
CA GLY A 201 -19.84 7.95 4.49
C GLY A 201 -19.88 9.47 4.74
N GLY A 202 -20.08 10.25 3.68
CA GLY A 202 -20.06 11.72 3.76
C GLY A 202 -18.66 12.33 3.91
N HIS A 203 -17.59 11.55 3.71
CA HIS A 203 -16.20 12.04 3.84
C HIS A 203 -15.63 12.72 2.60
N ARG A 204 -16.47 13.07 1.62
CA ARG A 204 -16.03 13.67 0.34
C ARG A 204 -15.10 14.86 0.53
N ASP A 205 -15.50 15.84 1.32
CA ASP A 205 -14.72 17.07 1.53
C ASP A 205 -13.34 16.79 2.14
N ARG A 206 -13.27 15.86 3.10
CA ARG A 206 -12.01 15.45 3.73
C ARG A 206 -11.08 14.77 2.74
N LEU A 207 -11.61 13.90 1.89
CA LEU A 207 -10.84 13.19 0.85
C LEU A 207 -10.34 14.14 -0.23
N THR A 208 -11.10 15.19 -0.57
CA THR A 208 -10.61 16.23 -1.49
C THR A 208 -9.57 17.15 -0.87
N GLY A 209 -9.52 17.24 0.47
CA GLY A 209 -8.61 18.12 1.20
C GLY A 209 -7.26 17.50 1.59
N SER A 210 -7.07 16.19 1.39
CA SER A 210 -5.85 15.49 1.80
C SER A 210 -5.56 14.31 0.86
N ASP A 211 -4.39 14.34 0.24
CA ASP A 211 -3.83 13.21 -0.51
C ASP A 211 -3.61 12.01 0.41
N ASP A 212 -3.06 12.24 1.60
CA ASP A 212 -2.82 11.20 2.61
C ASP A 212 -4.13 10.39 2.90
N LEU A 213 -5.26 11.08 3.15
CA LEU A 213 -6.58 10.43 3.36
C LEU A 213 -7.09 9.68 2.13
N PHE A 214 -6.91 10.24 0.93
CA PHE A 214 -7.34 9.61 -0.32
C PHE A 214 -6.51 8.34 -0.60
N ASP A 215 -5.20 8.41 -0.43
CA ASP A 215 -4.29 7.28 -0.64
C ASP A 215 -4.56 6.16 0.38
N ALA A 216 -4.97 6.47 1.62
CA ALA A 216 -5.44 5.47 2.57
C ALA A 216 -6.71 4.73 2.08
N VAL A 217 -7.66 5.41 1.43
CA VAL A 217 -8.84 4.76 0.81
C VAL A 217 -8.41 3.84 -0.34
N ILE A 218 -7.52 4.31 -1.22
CA ILE A 218 -6.98 3.50 -2.30
C ILE A 218 -6.23 2.27 -1.76
N ALA A 219 -5.45 2.43 -0.67
CA ALA A 219 -4.80 1.33 0.01
C ALA A 219 -5.80 0.28 0.54
N ALA A 220 -6.94 0.71 1.10
CA ALA A 220 -7.99 -0.17 1.59
C ALA A 220 -8.70 -0.93 0.44
N LEU A 221 -8.84 -0.30 -0.73
CA LEU A 221 -9.37 -0.93 -1.95
C LEU A 221 -8.38 -1.95 -2.52
N THR A 222 -7.09 -1.63 -2.56
CA THR A 222 -6.05 -2.59 -2.99
C THR A 222 -5.92 -3.75 -2.01
N ALA A 223 -6.12 -3.51 -0.70
CA ALA A 223 -6.21 -4.57 0.30
C ALA A 223 -7.37 -5.55 -0.01
N ARG A 224 -8.53 -5.06 -0.49
CA ARG A 224 -9.62 -5.93 -0.95
C ARG A 224 -9.21 -6.77 -2.14
N ALA A 225 -8.52 -6.19 -3.11
CA ALA A 225 -7.99 -6.96 -4.26
C ALA A 225 -7.03 -8.05 -3.78
N ALA A 226 -6.14 -7.75 -2.83
CA ALA A 226 -5.21 -8.71 -2.24
C ALA A 226 -5.93 -9.84 -1.50
N ALA A 227 -6.92 -9.53 -0.66
CA ALA A 227 -7.74 -10.52 0.05
C ALA A 227 -8.46 -11.49 -0.91
N ARG A 228 -8.85 -11.01 -2.09
CA ARG A 228 -9.48 -11.82 -3.14
C ARG A 228 -8.51 -12.46 -4.12
N ARG A 229 -7.19 -12.35 -3.86
CA ARG A 229 -6.13 -12.82 -4.75
C ARG A 229 -6.25 -12.29 -6.19
N ARG A 230 -6.74 -11.05 -6.32
CA ARG A 230 -6.85 -10.28 -7.56
C ARG A 230 -5.75 -9.23 -7.64
N THR A 231 -4.53 -9.65 -7.31
CA THR A 231 -3.32 -8.83 -7.45
C THR A 231 -2.31 -9.59 -8.29
N LEU A 232 -1.35 -8.88 -8.88
CA LEU A 232 -0.21 -9.52 -9.51
C LEU A 232 0.55 -10.31 -8.42
N LEU A 233 0.50 -11.64 -8.51
CA LEU A 233 1.14 -12.53 -7.54
C LEU A 233 2.61 -12.76 -7.89
N PRO A 234 3.46 -13.09 -6.91
CA PRO A 234 4.85 -13.41 -7.19
C PRO A 234 4.94 -14.71 -7.99
N ASP A 235 5.68 -14.69 -9.10
CA ASP A 235 6.07 -15.91 -9.82
C ASP A 235 7.22 -16.65 -9.08
N GLU A 236 7.63 -17.80 -9.61
CA GLU A 236 8.71 -18.62 -9.04
C GLU A 236 10.04 -17.86 -8.93
N ALA A 237 10.37 -17.03 -9.93
CA ALA A 237 11.63 -16.29 -9.95
C ALA A 237 11.72 -15.25 -8.82
N HIS A 238 10.58 -14.68 -8.43
CA HIS A 238 10.55 -13.68 -7.38
C HIS A 238 10.11 -14.23 -6.00
N ALA A 239 9.64 -15.49 -5.92
CA ALA A 239 9.05 -16.05 -4.71
C ALA A 239 9.94 -15.96 -3.46
N HIS A 240 11.26 -16.09 -3.61
CA HIS A 240 12.20 -15.91 -2.50
C HIS A 240 12.18 -14.46 -1.99
N ALA A 241 12.44 -13.49 -2.87
CA ALA A 241 12.43 -12.07 -2.54
C ALA A 241 11.09 -11.58 -1.98
N ALA A 242 9.96 -12.19 -2.38
CA ALA A 242 8.64 -11.90 -1.78
C ALA A 242 8.65 -12.11 -0.26
N ARG A 243 9.22 -13.23 0.18
CA ARG A 243 9.18 -13.65 1.57
C ARG A 243 10.19 -12.89 2.42
N SER A 244 11.35 -12.58 1.85
CA SER A 244 12.44 -11.90 2.54
C SER A 244 12.29 -10.38 2.52
N GLU A 245 12.20 -9.77 1.32
CA GLU A 245 12.14 -8.32 1.10
C GLU A 245 10.72 -7.74 1.14
N GLY A 246 9.71 -8.57 0.89
CA GLY A 246 8.30 -8.18 0.76
C GLY A 246 7.77 -8.18 -0.67
N TRP A 247 6.46 -7.99 -0.83
CA TRP A 247 5.79 -7.90 -2.14
C TRP A 247 4.77 -6.77 -2.21
N ILE A 248 4.92 -5.91 -3.23
CA ILE A 248 3.98 -4.83 -3.53
C ILE A 248 2.78 -5.43 -4.28
N HIS A 249 1.62 -5.45 -3.63
CA HIS A 249 0.38 -5.89 -4.23
C HIS A 249 -0.19 -4.82 -5.15
N LEU A 250 -0.13 -5.11 -6.46
CA LEU A 250 -0.75 -4.31 -7.50
C LEU A 250 -2.05 -4.99 -7.95
N PRO A 251 -3.19 -4.27 -8.05
CA PRO A 251 -4.43 -4.88 -8.51
C PRO A 251 -4.28 -5.47 -9.91
N SER A 252 -4.95 -6.58 -10.16
CA SER A 252 -5.03 -7.24 -11.48
C SER A 252 -6.47 -7.30 -12.00
N CYS A 253 -7.36 -6.52 -11.39
CA CYS A 253 -8.80 -6.46 -11.68
C CYS A 253 -9.29 -5.00 -11.71
N GLY A 254 -10.47 -4.79 -12.27
CA GLY A 254 -11.19 -3.51 -12.18
C GLY A 254 -11.73 -3.23 -10.77
N LEU A 255 -12.13 -1.98 -10.53
CA LEU A 255 -12.80 -1.58 -9.30
C LEU A 255 -14.19 -2.24 -9.15
N ASP A 256 -14.92 -2.35 -10.25
CA ASP A 256 -16.22 -3.01 -10.37
C ASP A 256 -16.19 -4.47 -9.93
N GLU A 257 -15.03 -5.12 -10.04
CA GLU A 257 -14.88 -6.49 -9.61
C GLU A 257 -14.76 -6.64 -8.09
N LEU A 258 -14.31 -5.62 -7.34
CA LEU A 258 -13.97 -5.73 -5.90
C LEU A 258 -15.09 -6.23 -4.96
N PRO A 259 -16.37 -5.83 -5.12
CA PRO A 259 -17.45 -6.21 -4.20
C PRO A 259 -17.93 -7.67 -4.29
N GLY A 260 -17.53 -8.40 -5.34
CA GLY A 260 -17.86 -9.82 -5.49
C GLY A 260 -17.03 -10.74 -4.60
#